data_AF-A0A7H8NH27-F1
#
_entry.id   AF-A0A7H8NH27-F1
#
_cell.length_a   1.000
_cell.length_b   1.000
_cell.length_c   1.000
_cell.angle_alpha   90.00
_cell.angle_beta   90.00
_cell.angle_gamma   90.00
#
_symmetry.space_group_name_H-M   'P 1'
#
loop_
_entity.id
_entity.type
_entity.pdbx_description
1 polymer ?
#
loop_
_entity_poly.entity_id
_entity_poly.type
_entity_poly.pdbx_seq_one_letter_code
_entity_poly.pdbx_strand_id
1 'polypeptide(L)'
;MPYDPSAFPPFAVTVDLVVLTVRQHALCALVVRRGEQPHQGRWALPGGFVRGDEDLSAAAARELTEETGLLAHDPTHPAPPNAAHLEQLATYGDPKRDPRMRVVSVAHLALAPDLPAPRAGGDAHSARWAPVESLLKQEDAFGRETGHGEPLAFDHARILADGVERARSKIEYSSLATAFCPREFTVGELRRVYEAVWGVALDPRNFHRKVTGTPGFLVPTGGTTTRQGGRPAQLFRAGGATLLNPPMLRPEV
;
A
#
# COMPACT_ATOMS: atom_id res chain seq x y z
N MET A 1 -36.91 29.79 0.44
CA MET A 1 -35.97 30.06 1.55
C MET A 1 -34.57 30.16 0.96
N PRO A 2 -33.78 31.19 1.28
CA PRO A 2 -32.36 31.22 0.92
C PRO A 2 -31.62 30.07 1.63
N TYR A 3 -30.56 29.57 1.01
CA TYR A 3 -29.68 28.56 1.61
C TYR A 3 -28.95 29.16 2.82
N ASP A 4 -29.05 28.49 3.98
CA ASP A 4 -28.32 28.84 5.19
C ASP A 4 -27.21 27.80 5.44
N PRO A 5 -25.93 28.13 5.17
CA PRO A 5 -24.83 27.19 5.39
C PRO A 5 -24.65 26.82 6.87
N SER A 6 -25.12 27.64 7.81
CA SER A 6 -25.00 27.37 9.25
C SER A 6 -25.96 26.27 9.74
N ALA A 7 -26.96 25.91 8.92
CA ALA A 7 -27.84 24.77 9.20
C ALA A 7 -27.09 23.42 9.22
N PHE A 8 -25.86 23.37 8.70
CA PHE A 8 -25.00 22.19 8.66
C PHE A 8 -23.74 22.45 9.49
N PRO A 9 -23.58 21.81 10.67
CA PRO A 9 -22.39 21.99 11.49
C PRO A 9 -21.12 21.59 10.71
N PRO A 10 -20.09 22.47 10.65
CA PRO A 10 -18.85 22.14 9.97
C PRO A 10 -18.14 20.99 10.70
N PHE A 11 -17.53 20.11 9.92
CA PHE A 11 -16.66 19.04 10.42
C PHE A 11 -15.35 19.03 9.64
N ALA A 12 -14.31 18.46 10.24
CA ALA A 12 -13.01 18.43 9.61
C ALA A 12 -12.88 17.24 8.64
N VAL A 13 -12.10 17.44 7.57
CA VAL A 13 -11.75 16.40 6.63
C VAL A 13 -10.26 16.12 6.74
N THR A 14 -9.91 14.84 6.76
CA THR A 14 -8.53 14.35 6.77
C THR A 14 -8.31 13.42 5.59
N VAL A 15 -7.05 13.25 5.21
CA VAL A 15 -6.62 12.15 4.34
C VAL A 15 -5.69 11.25 5.13
N ASP A 16 -5.88 9.93 5.02
CA ASP A 16 -4.99 8.93 5.60
C ASP A 16 -4.40 8.06 4.48
N LEU A 17 -3.10 7.77 4.55
CA LEU A 17 -2.37 7.07 3.50
C LEU A 17 -1.99 5.67 3.96
N VAL A 18 -2.51 4.66 3.27
CA VAL A 18 -1.99 3.29 3.33
C VAL A 18 -0.87 3.17 2.31
N VAL A 19 0.36 3.45 2.73
CA VAL A 19 1.54 3.32 1.85
C VAL A 19 2.17 1.95 2.03
N LEU A 20 2.19 1.15 0.97
CA LEU A 20 2.68 -0.23 0.96
C LEU A 20 3.86 -0.41 0.02
N THR A 21 4.81 -1.24 0.46
CA THR A 21 5.96 -1.68 -0.35
C THR A 21 6.32 -3.12 0.01
N VAL A 22 7.01 -3.82 -0.89
CA VAL A 22 7.66 -5.10 -0.55
C VAL A 22 9.09 -4.82 -0.10
N ARG A 23 9.47 -5.29 1.10
CA ARG A 23 10.82 -5.17 1.66
C ARG A 23 11.19 -6.48 2.33
N GLN A 24 12.42 -6.96 2.09
CA GLN A 24 12.94 -8.21 2.67
C GLN A 24 11.94 -9.39 2.54
N HIS A 25 11.28 -9.51 1.38
CA HIS A 25 10.27 -10.53 1.08
C HIS A 25 8.98 -10.47 1.91
N ALA A 26 8.67 -9.34 2.54
CA ALA A 26 7.41 -9.09 3.25
C ALA A 26 6.72 -7.82 2.73
N LEU A 27 5.39 -7.81 2.77
CA LEU A 27 4.61 -6.59 2.62
C LEU A 27 4.78 -5.72 3.86
N CYS A 28 5.27 -4.50 3.68
CA CYS A 28 5.45 -3.52 4.73
C CYS A 28 4.55 -2.30 4.49
N ALA A 29 4.05 -1.73 5.57
CA ALA A 29 3.34 -0.46 5.57
C ALA A 29 4.21 0.64 6.18
N LEU A 30 4.03 1.88 5.70
CA LEU A 30 4.56 3.06 6.37
C LEU A 30 3.70 3.39 7.58
N VAL A 31 4.37 3.60 8.72
CA VAL A 31 3.72 4.11 9.93
C VAL A 31 4.55 5.25 10.52
N VAL A 32 3.84 6.22 11.08
CA VAL A 32 4.41 7.39 11.77
C VAL A 32 4.05 7.34 13.25
N ARG A 33 4.97 7.76 14.11
CA ARG A 33 4.74 7.82 15.55
C ARG A 33 4.20 9.20 15.91
N ARG A 34 2.97 9.25 16.39
CA ARG A 34 2.27 10.50 16.70
C ARG A 34 3.03 11.30 17.76
N GLY A 35 3.27 12.59 17.48
CA GLY A 35 3.88 13.50 18.44
C GLY A 35 2.93 14.23 19.37
N GLU A 36 1.64 14.21 19.05
CA GLU A 36 0.63 14.98 19.76
C GLU A 36 -0.54 14.11 20.23
N GLN A 37 -1.28 14.62 21.22
CA GLN A 37 -2.54 14.03 21.65
C GLN A 37 -3.64 14.25 20.59
N PRO A 38 -4.66 13.37 20.50
CA PRO A 38 -4.81 12.10 21.22
C PRO A 38 -3.83 11.03 20.70
N HIS A 39 -3.67 9.93 21.44
CA HIS A 39 -2.84 8.79 21.05
C HIS A 39 -1.35 9.13 20.84
N GLN A 40 -0.84 10.13 21.56
CA GLN A 40 0.59 10.48 21.53
C GLN A 40 1.45 9.24 21.79
N GLY A 41 2.51 9.06 20.99
CA GLY A 41 3.41 7.94 21.09
C GLY A 41 2.93 6.63 20.44
N ARG A 42 1.67 6.54 19.99
CA ARG A 42 1.19 5.40 19.19
C ARG A 42 1.59 5.55 17.72
N TRP A 43 1.69 4.41 17.02
CA TRP A 43 1.83 4.37 15.57
C TRP A 43 0.50 4.74 14.90
N ALA A 44 0.57 5.40 13.75
CA ALA A 44 -0.55 5.77 12.91
C ALA A 44 -0.15 5.61 11.44
N LEU A 45 -1.14 5.45 10.57
CA LEU A 45 -0.96 5.78 9.16
C LEU A 45 -0.57 7.26 9.02
N PRO A 46 0.32 7.60 8.06
CA PRO A 46 0.60 8.98 7.68
C PRO A 46 -0.66 9.64 7.11
N GLY A 47 -0.83 10.92 7.36
CA GLY A 47 -2.02 11.64 6.99
C GLY A 47 -2.19 12.93 7.77
N GLY A 48 -3.15 13.74 7.35
CA GLY A 48 -3.36 15.07 7.91
C GLY A 48 -4.66 15.71 7.45
N PHE A 49 -4.90 16.92 7.95
CA PHE A 49 -6.09 17.69 7.60
C PHE A 49 -6.00 18.27 6.20
N VAL A 50 -7.13 18.28 5.50
CA VAL A 50 -7.28 18.96 4.22
C VAL A 50 -7.30 20.47 4.46
N ARG A 51 -6.46 21.22 3.74
CA ARG A 51 -6.38 22.69 3.80
C ARG A 51 -7.49 23.34 2.97
N GLY A 52 -7.76 24.61 3.23
CA GLY A 52 -8.87 25.34 2.60
C GLY A 52 -8.68 25.62 1.09
N ASP A 53 -7.46 25.47 0.59
CA ASP A 53 -7.02 25.79 -0.77
C ASP A 53 -6.57 24.55 -1.58
N GLU A 54 -6.82 23.33 -1.07
CA GLU A 54 -6.47 22.08 -1.74
C GLU A 54 -7.67 21.12 -1.86
N ASP A 55 -7.66 20.25 -2.87
CA ASP A 55 -8.60 19.14 -2.96
C ASP A 55 -8.07 17.87 -2.24
N LEU A 56 -8.87 16.81 -2.21
CA LEU A 56 -8.51 15.56 -1.52
C LEU A 56 -7.28 14.88 -2.13
N SER A 57 -7.12 14.93 -3.45
CA SER A 57 -6.00 14.31 -4.15
C SER A 57 -4.71 15.11 -3.95
N ALA A 58 -4.79 16.43 -3.93
CA ALA A 58 -3.70 17.34 -3.60
C ALA A 58 -3.27 17.17 -2.13
N ALA A 59 -4.22 17.05 -1.20
CA ALA A 59 -3.93 16.76 0.20
C ALA A 59 -3.21 15.40 0.32
N ALA A 60 -3.72 14.34 -0.30
CA ALA A 60 -3.09 13.02 -0.27
C ALA A 60 -1.67 13.04 -0.88
N ALA A 61 -1.47 13.76 -1.97
CA ALA A 61 -0.16 13.94 -2.60
C ALA A 61 0.83 14.71 -1.72
N ARG A 62 0.36 15.76 -1.05
CA ARG A 62 1.14 16.56 -0.11
C ARG A 62 1.58 15.72 1.09
N GLU A 63 0.65 15.05 1.76
CA GLU A 63 0.94 14.18 2.90
C GLU A 63 1.91 13.04 2.51
N LEU A 64 1.73 12.47 1.31
CA LEU A 64 2.66 11.44 0.79
C LEU A 64 4.06 12.02 0.64
N THR A 65 4.18 13.22 0.05
CA THR A 65 5.45 13.89 -0.17
C THR A 65 6.13 14.28 1.14
N GLU A 66 5.38 14.83 2.10
CA GLU A 66 5.90 15.29 3.40
C GLU A 66 6.51 14.11 4.21
N GLU A 67 5.89 12.93 4.19
CA GLU A 67 6.30 11.77 5.01
C GLU A 67 7.26 10.81 4.31
N THR A 68 7.23 10.75 2.98
CA THR A 68 8.03 9.77 2.21
C THR A 68 9.05 10.41 1.28
N GLY A 69 8.93 11.71 1.01
CA GLY A 69 9.64 12.37 -0.08
C GLY A 69 9.23 11.91 -1.48
N LEU A 70 8.17 11.10 -1.61
CA LEU A 70 7.66 10.63 -2.90
C LEU A 70 6.74 11.66 -3.51
N LEU A 71 6.98 11.98 -4.77
CA LEU A 71 6.03 12.73 -5.58
C LEU A 71 4.87 11.79 -5.93
N ALA A 72 3.65 12.15 -5.55
CA ALA A 72 2.48 11.47 -6.06
C ALA A 72 2.40 11.64 -7.57
N HIS A 73 2.08 10.56 -8.28
CA HIS A 73 1.86 10.65 -9.72
C HIS A 73 0.40 10.95 -10.03
N ASP A 74 0.22 11.99 -10.83
CA ASP A 74 -1.06 12.36 -11.40
C ASP A 74 -1.53 11.27 -12.39
N PRO A 75 -2.69 10.62 -12.16
CA PRO A 75 -3.21 9.60 -13.05
C PRO A 75 -3.62 10.12 -14.45
N THR A 76 -3.69 11.44 -14.65
CA THR A 76 -3.94 12.06 -15.96
C THR A 76 -2.68 12.22 -16.82
N HIS A 77 -1.50 11.98 -16.24
CA HIS A 77 -0.21 12.02 -16.92
C HIS A 77 0.42 10.62 -17.01
N PRO A 78 1.21 10.31 -18.06
CA PRO A 78 1.92 9.04 -18.14
C PRO A 78 2.88 8.91 -16.96
N ALA A 79 2.62 7.91 -16.12
CA ALA A 79 3.45 7.58 -14.97
C ALA A 79 4.90 7.31 -15.43
N PRO A 80 5.93 7.95 -14.84
CA PRO A 80 7.29 7.54 -15.06
C PRO A 80 7.51 6.11 -14.55
N PRO A 81 8.53 5.41 -15.06
CA PRO A 81 8.94 4.15 -14.48
C PRO A 81 9.22 4.36 -12.98
N ASN A 82 8.58 3.55 -12.12
CA ASN A 82 8.63 3.60 -10.65
C ASN A 82 7.70 4.61 -9.96
N ALA A 83 6.66 5.10 -10.66
CA ALA A 83 5.59 5.86 -10.03
C ALA A 83 4.81 5.04 -8.98
N ALA A 84 4.48 5.66 -7.84
CA ALA A 84 3.55 5.06 -6.89
C ALA A 84 2.15 4.92 -7.50
N HIS A 85 1.57 3.73 -7.42
CA HIS A 85 0.15 3.54 -7.72
C HIS A 85 -0.66 4.16 -6.59
N LEU A 86 -1.23 5.34 -6.81
CA LEU A 86 -2.07 6.06 -5.87
C LEU A 86 -3.54 5.96 -6.29
N GLU A 87 -4.40 5.46 -5.41
CA GLU A 87 -5.84 5.45 -5.61
C GLU A 87 -6.60 5.74 -4.32
N GLN A 88 -7.78 6.35 -4.43
CA GLN A 88 -8.68 6.47 -3.28
C GLN A 88 -9.14 5.07 -2.84
N LEU A 89 -9.01 4.78 -1.55
CA LEU A 89 -9.36 3.50 -0.96
C LEU A 89 -10.85 3.46 -0.57
N ALA A 90 -11.22 4.30 0.39
CA ALA A 90 -12.54 4.40 1.01
C ALA A 90 -12.65 5.69 1.85
N THR A 91 -13.87 6.02 2.29
CA THR A 91 -14.15 7.14 3.20
C THR A 91 -14.66 6.63 4.53
N TYR A 92 -14.05 7.09 5.62
CA TYR A 92 -14.33 6.69 7.00
C TYR A 92 -14.94 7.87 7.75
N GLY A 93 -16.21 7.71 8.16
CA GLY A 93 -17.01 8.81 8.71
C GLY A 93 -17.73 8.47 10.01
N ASP A 94 -17.30 7.43 10.74
CA ASP A 94 -17.87 7.11 12.06
C ASP A 94 -17.74 8.34 12.97
N PRO A 95 -18.83 8.85 13.56
CA PRO A 95 -18.80 10.05 14.40
C PRO A 95 -17.84 9.97 15.60
N LYS A 96 -17.45 8.76 16.02
CA LYS A 96 -16.57 8.49 17.17
C LYS A 96 -15.14 8.11 16.77
N ARG A 97 -14.80 8.12 15.47
CA ARG A 97 -13.45 7.73 15.01
C ARG A 97 -12.34 8.61 15.58
N ASP A 98 -12.66 9.89 15.78
CA ASP A 98 -11.76 10.88 16.36
C ASP A 98 -12.41 11.46 17.63
N PRO A 99 -11.75 11.41 18.80
CA PRO A 99 -12.31 11.90 20.04
C PRO A 99 -12.35 13.43 20.14
N ARG A 100 -11.70 14.17 19.23
CA ARG A 100 -11.59 15.64 19.29
C ARG A 100 -12.84 16.34 18.76
N MET A 101 -13.32 15.90 17.60
CA MET A 101 -14.45 16.50 16.88
C MET A 101 -14.98 15.54 15.81
N ARG A 102 -16.05 15.93 15.09
CA ARG A 102 -16.44 15.18 13.89
C ARG A 102 -15.33 15.30 12.85
N VAL A 103 -14.76 14.16 12.48
CA VAL A 103 -13.77 14.05 11.41
C VAL A 103 -14.24 13.00 10.41
N VAL A 104 -14.13 13.32 9.13
CA VAL A 104 -14.23 12.36 8.03
C VAL A 104 -12.83 12.16 7.46
N SER A 105 -12.37 10.92 7.34
CA SER A 105 -11.11 10.60 6.66
C SER A 105 -11.37 10.01 5.29
N VAL A 106 -10.69 10.52 4.27
CA VAL A 106 -10.65 9.96 2.92
C VAL A 106 -9.31 9.24 2.76
N ALA A 107 -9.33 7.92 2.89
CA ALA A 107 -8.13 7.13 2.83
C ALA A 107 -7.69 6.88 1.39
N HIS A 108 -6.38 6.86 1.16
CA HIS A 108 -5.78 6.49 -0.13
C HIS A 108 -4.82 5.32 0.04
N LEU A 109 -4.74 4.47 -0.98
CA LEU A 109 -3.75 3.42 -1.10
C LEU A 109 -2.63 3.90 -2.02
N ALA A 110 -1.40 3.85 -1.53
CA ALA A 110 -0.19 4.00 -2.34
C ALA A 110 0.56 2.66 -2.36
N LEU A 111 0.80 2.09 -3.55
CA LEU A 111 1.58 0.87 -3.71
C LEU A 111 2.76 1.13 -4.65
N ALA A 112 3.99 0.97 -4.15
CA ALA A 112 5.20 1.35 -4.89
C ALA A 112 6.43 0.53 -4.50
N PRO A 113 7.34 0.25 -5.46
CA PRO A 113 8.62 -0.41 -5.20
C PRO A 113 9.67 0.56 -4.66
N ASP A 114 10.73 0.02 -4.06
CA ASP A 114 11.98 0.73 -3.72
C ASP A 114 11.81 2.08 -3.01
N LEU A 115 10.75 2.19 -2.18
CA LEU A 115 10.48 3.41 -1.45
C LEU A 115 11.66 3.76 -0.53
N PRO A 116 12.05 5.04 -0.42
CA PRO A 116 13.20 5.46 0.36
C PRO A 116 13.02 5.11 1.85
N ALA A 117 14.10 5.23 2.62
CA ALA A 117 13.96 5.25 4.07
C ALA A 117 13.01 6.40 4.44
N PRO A 118 11.99 6.15 5.29
CA PRO A 118 10.98 7.14 5.59
C PRO A 118 11.62 8.25 6.41
N ARG A 119 11.19 9.48 6.18
CA ARG A 119 11.66 10.65 6.92
C ARG A 119 10.54 11.07 7.85
N ALA A 120 10.85 11.34 9.11
CA ALA A 120 9.87 11.98 9.98
C ALA A 120 9.69 13.43 9.52
N GLY A 121 8.48 13.80 9.11
CA GLY A 121 8.07 15.17 8.78
C GLY A 121 7.00 15.68 9.75
N GLY A 122 6.83 17.01 9.85
CA GLY A 122 5.75 17.64 10.61
C GLY A 122 5.71 17.26 12.10
N ASP A 123 4.56 16.78 12.58
CA ASP A 123 4.28 16.45 13.98
C ASP A 123 4.69 15.00 14.36
N ALA A 124 5.33 14.25 13.45
CA ALA A 124 5.77 12.88 13.70
C ALA A 124 7.15 12.83 14.39
N HIS A 125 7.26 12.07 15.49
CA HIS A 125 8.56 11.86 16.18
C HIS A 125 9.48 10.89 15.43
N SER A 126 8.91 9.98 14.64
CA SER A 126 9.65 8.97 13.87
C SER A 126 8.74 8.32 12.83
N ALA A 127 9.29 7.90 11.69
CA ALA A 127 8.60 7.11 10.68
C ALA A 127 9.37 5.79 10.42
N ARG A 128 8.66 4.70 10.12
CA ARG A 128 9.29 3.42 9.75
C ARG A 128 8.44 2.58 8.80
N TRP A 129 9.12 1.71 8.06
CA TRP A 129 8.50 0.58 7.39
C TRP A 129 8.32 -0.55 8.42
N ALA A 130 7.10 -1.03 8.60
CA ALA A 130 6.79 -2.15 9.48
C ALA A 130 6.04 -3.26 8.71
N PRO A 131 6.35 -4.55 8.93
CA PRO A 131 5.63 -5.65 8.31
C PRO A 131 4.13 -5.56 8.63
N VAL A 132 3.28 -5.66 7.61
CA VAL A 132 1.81 -5.58 7.74
C VAL A 132 1.29 -6.60 8.75
N GLU A 133 1.83 -7.81 8.71
CA GLU A 133 1.47 -8.88 9.64
C GLU A 133 1.72 -8.48 11.11
N SER A 134 2.79 -7.73 11.40
CA SER A 134 3.07 -7.26 12.75
C SER A 134 2.13 -6.14 13.23
N LEU A 135 1.58 -5.35 12.29
CA LEU A 135 0.67 -4.24 12.58
C LEU A 135 -0.78 -4.71 12.74
N LEU A 136 -1.17 -5.76 12.00
CA LEU A 136 -2.55 -6.27 11.97
C LEU A 136 -2.76 -7.47 12.92
N LYS A 137 -1.71 -8.02 13.52
CA LYS A 137 -1.83 -9.02 14.61
C LYS A 137 -2.41 -8.36 15.84
N GLN A 138 -3.72 -8.40 15.96
CA GLN A 138 -4.48 -8.02 17.14
C GLN A 138 -5.34 -9.25 17.47
N GLU A 139 -4.88 -10.04 18.45
CA GLU A 139 -5.59 -11.18 19.06
C GLU A 139 -5.68 -12.47 18.21
N ASP A 140 -5.42 -13.61 18.85
CA ASP A 140 -5.84 -14.91 18.30
C ASP A 140 -7.35 -15.12 18.53
N ALA A 141 -7.92 -16.17 17.93
CA ALA A 141 -9.35 -16.53 18.06
C ALA A 141 -9.81 -16.82 19.51
N PHE A 142 -8.89 -16.77 20.49
CA PHE A 142 -9.12 -16.99 21.91
C PHE A 142 -8.85 -15.71 22.75
N GLY A 143 -8.70 -14.55 22.11
CA GLY A 143 -8.48 -13.27 22.80
C GLY A 143 -7.15 -13.22 23.55
N ARG A 144 -6.15 -14.05 23.19
CA ARG A 144 -4.82 -13.96 23.77
C ARG A 144 -3.96 -13.01 22.96
N GLU A 145 -3.34 -12.06 23.65
CA GLU A 145 -2.27 -11.24 23.10
C GLU A 145 -1.11 -12.15 22.69
N THR A 146 -0.96 -12.39 21.39
CA THR A 146 0.13 -13.21 20.82
C THR A 146 1.24 -12.37 20.19
N GLY A 147 1.32 -11.06 20.49
CA GLY A 147 2.45 -10.25 20.05
C GLY A 147 2.46 -8.83 20.61
N HIS A 148 3.66 -8.29 20.77
CA HIS A 148 3.96 -6.90 21.16
C HIS A 148 3.58 -5.85 20.09
N GLY A 149 2.52 -6.06 19.32
CA GLY A 149 2.08 -5.10 18.31
C GLY A 149 1.42 -3.90 18.98
N GLU A 150 2.12 -2.76 19.04
CA GLU A 150 1.52 -1.51 19.54
C GLU A 150 0.28 -1.15 18.68
N PRO A 151 -0.92 -1.03 19.27
CA PRO A 151 -2.14 -0.76 18.52
C PRO A 151 -2.03 0.57 17.78
N LEU A 152 -2.45 0.58 16.51
CA LEU A 152 -2.53 1.80 15.71
C LEU A 152 -3.51 2.81 16.34
N ALA A 153 -3.24 4.10 16.17
CA ALA A 153 -4.11 5.18 16.63
C ALA A 153 -5.45 5.20 15.87
N PHE A 154 -6.51 5.72 16.51
CA PHE A 154 -7.84 5.86 15.91
C PHE A 154 -8.37 4.54 15.34
N ASP A 155 -8.97 4.57 14.16
CA ASP A 155 -9.46 3.43 13.38
C ASP A 155 -8.43 2.94 12.34
N HIS A 156 -7.15 3.33 12.46
CA HIS A 156 -6.14 3.10 11.42
C HIS A 156 -5.82 1.62 11.16
N ALA A 157 -6.05 0.73 12.15
CA ALA A 157 -5.95 -0.72 11.93
C ALA A 157 -6.97 -1.21 10.90
N ARG A 158 -8.20 -0.68 10.93
CA ARG A 158 -9.23 -0.99 9.93
C ARG A 158 -8.84 -0.43 8.56
N ILE A 159 -8.40 0.82 8.50
CA ILE A 159 -7.97 1.47 7.25
C ILE A 159 -6.82 0.69 6.61
N LEU A 160 -5.83 0.26 7.41
CA LEU A 160 -4.71 -0.56 6.95
C LEU A 160 -5.19 -1.92 6.43
N ALA A 161 -6.07 -2.61 7.14
CA ALA A 161 -6.60 -3.91 6.71
C ALA A 161 -7.32 -3.81 5.36
N ASP A 162 -8.17 -2.79 5.20
CA ASP A 162 -8.88 -2.52 3.94
C ASP A 162 -7.90 -2.22 2.79
N GLY A 163 -6.85 -1.41 3.05
CA GLY A 163 -5.84 -1.08 2.06
C GLY A 163 -4.96 -2.25 1.65
N VAL A 164 -4.63 -3.15 2.59
CA VAL A 164 -3.91 -4.40 2.32
C VAL A 164 -4.75 -5.32 1.44
N GLU A 165 -6.03 -5.50 1.75
CA GLU A 165 -6.89 -6.32 0.91
C GLU A 165 -7.08 -5.72 -0.48
N ARG A 166 -7.23 -4.40 -0.59
CA ARG A 166 -7.25 -3.71 -1.89
C ARG A 166 -5.98 -3.98 -2.70
N ALA A 167 -4.81 -3.88 -2.08
CA ALA A 167 -3.53 -4.14 -2.75
C ALA A 167 -3.42 -5.60 -3.22
N ARG A 168 -3.89 -6.55 -2.40
CA ARG A 168 -3.93 -7.98 -2.74
C ARG A 168 -4.82 -8.25 -3.93
N SER A 169 -6.04 -7.69 -3.96
CA SER A 169 -6.94 -7.80 -5.10
C SER A 169 -6.35 -7.12 -6.34
N LYS A 170 -5.70 -5.97 -6.20
CA LYS A 170 -5.13 -5.20 -7.32
C LYS A 170 -4.13 -6.01 -8.14
N ILE A 171 -3.26 -6.78 -7.49
CA ILE A 171 -2.25 -7.59 -8.18
C ILE A 171 -2.82 -8.87 -8.82
N GLU A 172 -4.08 -9.22 -8.54
CA GLU A 172 -4.74 -10.36 -9.20
C GLU A 172 -5.06 -10.04 -10.65
N TYR A 173 -5.50 -8.83 -10.95
CA TYR A 173 -5.99 -8.45 -12.27
C TYR A 173 -5.10 -7.42 -12.98
N SER A 174 -4.00 -6.97 -12.38
CA SER A 174 -3.07 -6.02 -12.99
C SER A 174 -1.62 -6.50 -13.00
N SER A 175 -0.81 -5.94 -13.88
CA SER A 175 0.63 -6.23 -13.96
C SER A 175 1.48 -5.50 -12.90
N LEU A 176 0.84 -4.84 -11.92
CA LEU A 176 1.49 -3.99 -10.91
C LEU A 176 2.59 -4.71 -10.11
N ALA A 177 2.47 -6.02 -9.91
CA ALA A 177 3.50 -6.82 -9.25
C ALA A 177 4.87 -6.75 -9.95
N THR A 178 4.90 -6.52 -11.27
CA THR A 178 6.17 -6.41 -12.02
C THR A 178 6.94 -5.14 -11.71
N ALA A 179 6.27 -4.09 -11.19
CA ALA A 179 6.94 -2.87 -10.75
C ALA A 179 7.88 -3.13 -9.55
N PHE A 180 7.61 -4.18 -8.76
CA PHE A 180 8.45 -4.60 -7.62
C PHE A 180 9.66 -5.45 -8.01
N CYS A 181 9.83 -5.72 -9.30
CA CYS A 181 10.97 -6.46 -9.81
C CYS A 181 12.02 -5.50 -10.41
N PRO A 182 13.30 -5.88 -10.43
CA PRO A 182 14.31 -5.19 -11.24
C PRO A 182 13.91 -5.13 -12.72
N ARG A 183 14.55 -4.26 -13.50
CA ARG A 183 14.26 -4.13 -14.95
C ARG A 183 14.24 -5.47 -15.69
N GLU A 184 15.14 -6.39 -15.33
CA GLU A 184 15.13 -7.78 -15.79
C GLU A 184 15.07 -8.72 -14.59
N PHE A 185 14.11 -9.62 -14.61
CA PHE A 185 13.81 -10.49 -13.48
C PHE A 185 13.48 -11.92 -13.89
N THR A 186 13.59 -12.85 -12.95
CA THR A 186 13.14 -14.23 -13.14
C THR A 186 11.68 -14.39 -12.68
N VAL A 187 10.98 -15.41 -13.20
CA VAL A 187 9.66 -15.80 -12.68
C VAL A 187 9.69 -16.07 -11.17
N GLY A 188 10.82 -16.55 -10.64
CA GLY A 188 10.99 -16.75 -9.20
C GLY A 188 11.00 -15.44 -8.40
N GLU A 189 11.52 -14.34 -8.96
CA GLU A 189 11.50 -13.00 -8.33
C GLU A 189 10.09 -12.47 -8.28
N LEU A 190 9.39 -12.54 -9.41
CA LEU A 190 7.99 -12.14 -9.48
C LEU A 190 7.13 -12.97 -8.52
N ARG A 191 7.35 -14.29 -8.44
CA ARG A 191 6.65 -15.16 -7.49
C ARG A 191 6.83 -14.69 -6.05
N ARG A 192 8.06 -14.33 -5.65
CA ARG A 192 8.32 -13.80 -4.30
C ARG A 192 7.60 -12.49 -4.01
N VAL A 193 7.38 -11.63 -5.01
CA VAL A 193 6.53 -10.43 -4.84
C VAL A 193 5.09 -10.83 -4.54
N TYR A 194 4.51 -11.74 -5.33
CA TYR A 194 3.15 -12.23 -5.10
C TYR A 194 3.01 -12.90 -3.73
N GLU A 195 3.96 -13.76 -3.34
CA GLU A 195 3.99 -14.41 -2.03
C GLU A 195 4.06 -13.37 -0.90
N ALA A 196 4.88 -12.33 -1.04
CA ALA A 196 5.01 -11.26 -0.05
C ALA A 196 3.72 -10.43 0.11
N VAL A 197 3.04 -10.10 -1.00
CA VAL A 197 1.81 -9.30 -0.97
C VAL A 197 0.61 -10.12 -0.49
N TRP A 198 0.45 -11.35 -0.97
CA TRP A 198 -0.66 -12.22 -0.58
C TRP A 198 -0.46 -12.89 0.78
N GLY A 199 0.78 -13.01 1.27
CA GLY A 199 1.09 -13.68 2.53
C GLY A 199 0.91 -15.20 2.48
N VAL A 200 1.00 -15.80 1.28
CA VAL A 200 0.83 -17.24 1.05
C VAL A 200 1.93 -17.77 0.15
N ALA A 201 2.33 -19.03 0.35
CA ALA A 201 3.27 -19.69 -0.54
C ALA A 201 2.59 -20.13 -1.85
N LEU A 202 3.27 -19.95 -2.97
CA LEU A 202 2.75 -20.30 -4.30
C LEU A 202 3.51 -21.47 -4.90
N ASP A 203 2.77 -22.41 -5.50
CA ASP A 203 3.38 -23.50 -6.26
C ASP A 203 4.22 -22.94 -7.44
N PRO A 204 5.54 -23.20 -7.48
CA PRO A 204 6.41 -22.61 -8.50
C PRO A 204 6.04 -22.98 -9.93
N ARG A 205 5.55 -24.22 -10.16
CA ARG A 205 5.26 -24.72 -11.51
C ARG A 205 3.98 -24.13 -12.06
N ASN A 206 2.93 -24.12 -11.26
CA ASN A 206 1.64 -23.52 -11.60
C ASN A 206 1.79 -22.01 -11.80
N PHE A 207 2.50 -21.33 -10.91
CA PHE A 207 2.80 -19.91 -11.06
C PHE A 207 3.54 -19.63 -12.37
N HIS A 208 4.62 -20.37 -12.64
CA HIS A 208 5.39 -20.22 -13.89
C HIS A 208 4.52 -20.40 -15.13
N ARG A 209 3.75 -21.49 -15.20
CA ARG A 209 2.84 -21.76 -16.32
C ARG A 209 1.84 -20.62 -16.52
N LYS A 210 1.30 -20.08 -15.43
CA LYS A 210 0.29 -19.00 -15.49
C LYS A 210 0.90 -17.70 -15.99
N VAL A 211 1.98 -17.22 -15.37
CA VAL A 211 2.56 -15.91 -15.73
C VAL A 211 3.20 -15.88 -17.12
N THR A 212 3.77 -17.00 -17.59
CA THR A 212 4.33 -17.10 -18.95
C THR A 212 3.26 -17.36 -20.00
N GLY A 213 2.11 -17.92 -19.62
CA GLY A 213 0.97 -18.14 -20.50
C GLY A 213 0.05 -16.92 -20.65
N THR A 214 0.09 -15.96 -19.72
CA THR A 214 -0.73 -14.73 -19.80
C THR A 214 -0.20 -13.78 -20.88
N PRO A 215 -0.97 -13.50 -21.95
CA PRO A 215 -0.50 -12.66 -23.05
C PRO A 215 -0.12 -11.25 -22.58
N GLY A 216 1.03 -10.76 -23.06
CA GLY A 216 1.49 -9.41 -22.76
C GLY A 216 1.92 -9.15 -21.33
N PHE A 217 1.89 -10.16 -20.44
CA PHE A 217 2.31 -9.98 -19.05
C PHE A 217 3.84 -9.94 -18.92
N LEU A 218 4.53 -10.90 -19.54
CA LEU A 218 6.00 -11.02 -19.51
C LEU A 218 6.58 -11.12 -20.93
N VAL A 219 7.73 -10.49 -21.14
CA VAL A 219 8.49 -10.59 -22.40
C VAL A 219 9.85 -11.23 -22.12
N PRO A 220 10.19 -12.37 -22.77
CA PRO A 220 11.52 -12.97 -22.67
C PRO A 220 12.60 -12.01 -23.17
N THR A 221 13.71 -11.92 -22.44
CA THR A 221 14.88 -11.11 -22.86
C THR A 221 15.87 -11.88 -23.74
N GLY A 222 15.76 -13.22 -23.77
CA GLY A 222 16.76 -14.11 -24.35
C GLY A 222 17.94 -14.43 -23.42
N GLY A 223 18.06 -13.72 -22.28
CA GLY A 223 19.10 -13.95 -21.29
C GLY A 223 18.73 -15.00 -20.23
N THR A 224 19.75 -15.46 -19.50
CA THR A 224 19.59 -16.30 -18.30
C THR A 224 20.45 -15.78 -17.16
N THR A 225 20.16 -16.22 -15.94
CA THR A 225 20.87 -15.81 -14.73
C THR A 225 21.03 -16.99 -13.75
N THR A 226 22.13 -17.02 -13.02
CA THR A 226 22.38 -17.95 -11.91
C THR A 226 22.35 -17.26 -10.54
N ARG A 227 21.88 -16.00 -10.48
CA ARG A 227 21.83 -15.16 -9.26
C ARG A 227 21.07 -15.77 -8.07
N GLN A 228 20.18 -16.72 -8.32
CA GLN A 228 19.42 -17.43 -7.26
C GLN A 228 19.99 -18.82 -6.93
N GLY A 229 21.18 -19.13 -7.47
CA GLY A 229 21.76 -20.46 -7.40
C GLY A 229 21.06 -21.46 -8.33
N GLY A 230 21.67 -22.65 -8.48
CA GLY A 230 21.11 -23.74 -9.27
C GLY A 230 21.24 -23.54 -10.79
N ARG A 231 20.28 -24.11 -11.54
CA ARG A 231 20.27 -24.05 -13.01
C ARG A 231 20.01 -22.63 -13.51
N PRO A 232 20.57 -22.22 -14.66
CA PRO A 232 20.29 -20.91 -15.25
C PRO A 232 18.78 -20.69 -15.43
N ALA A 233 18.27 -19.62 -14.82
CA ALA A 233 16.87 -19.21 -14.92
C ALA A 233 16.71 -18.15 -16.02
N GLN A 234 15.65 -18.26 -16.82
CA GLN A 234 15.36 -17.30 -17.89
C GLN A 234 15.00 -15.92 -17.34
N LEU A 235 15.48 -14.87 -18.00
CA LEU A 235 15.19 -13.48 -17.68
C LEU A 235 14.03 -12.94 -18.52
N PHE A 236 13.14 -12.21 -17.84
CA PHE A 236 11.96 -11.56 -18.40
C PHE A 236 11.97 -10.06 -18.08
N ARG A 237 11.20 -9.29 -18.84
CA ARG A 237 10.79 -7.92 -18.52
C ARG A 237 9.28 -7.85 -18.43
N ALA A 238 8.77 -6.80 -17.77
CA ALA A 238 7.35 -6.48 -17.83
C ALA A 238 6.91 -6.30 -19.29
N GLY A 239 5.80 -6.90 -19.68
CA GLY A 239 5.17 -6.66 -20.97
C GLY A 239 4.28 -5.41 -20.95
N GLY A 240 3.56 -5.18 -22.04
CA GLY A 240 2.70 -4.01 -22.21
C GLY A 240 1.30 -4.14 -21.59
N ALA A 241 0.94 -5.31 -21.05
CA ALA A 241 -0.38 -5.50 -20.45
C ALA A 241 -0.48 -4.75 -19.11
N THR A 242 -1.51 -3.93 -18.95
CA THR A 242 -1.87 -3.30 -17.66
C THR A 242 -2.87 -4.14 -16.88
N LEU A 243 -3.72 -4.90 -17.59
CA LEU A 243 -4.68 -5.86 -17.04
C LEU A 243 -4.29 -7.29 -17.41
N LEU A 244 -4.53 -8.23 -16.50
CA LEU A 244 -4.23 -9.66 -16.69
C LEU A 244 -5.49 -10.42 -17.10
N ASN A 245 -5.42 -11.10 -18.24
CA ASN A 245 -6.47 -12.01 -18.71
C ASN A 245 -5.85 -13.34 -19.15
N PRO A 246 -6.08 -14.46 -18.44
CA PRO A 246 -6.90 -14.57 -17.22
C PRO A 246 -6.21 -13.95 -15.98
N PRO A 247 -6.98 -13.58 -14.93
CA PRO A 247 -6.42 -13.02 -13.72
C PRO A 247 -5.61 -14.03 -12.90
N MET A 248 -4.63 -13.53 -12.15
CA MET A 248 -3.82 -14.23 -11.17
C MET A 248 -4.56 -14.31 -9.82
N LEU A 249 -5.48 -15.27 -9.68
CA LEU A 249 -6.21 -15.46 -8.42
C LEU A 249 -5.29 -15.88 -7.26
N ARG A 250 -5.51 -15.25 -6.09
CA ARG A 250 -4.93 -15.68 -4.82
C ARG A 250 -5.51 -17.06 -4.44
N PRO A 251 -4.69 -18.03 -3.99
CA PRO A 251 -5.19 -19.28 -3.44
C PRO A 251 -6.12 -19.03 -2.24
N GLU A 252 -7.21 -19.78 -2.15
CA GLU A 252 -8.00 -19.85 -0.92
C GLU A 252 -7.17 -20.57 0.15
N VAL A 253 -7.12 -20.00 1.37
CA VAL A 253 -6.43 -20.56 2.54
C VAL A 253 -7.45 -21.24 3.44
#